data_AF-A0A075JLM3-F1
#
_entry.id   AF-A0A075JLM3-F1
#
_cell.length_a   1.000
_cell.length_b   1.000
_cell.length_c   1.000
_cell.angle_alpha   90.00
_cell.angle_beta   90.00
_cell.angle_gamma   90.00
#
_symmetry.space_group_name_H-M   'P 1'
#
loop_
_entity.id
_entity.type
_entity.pdbx_description
1 polymer ?
#
loop_
_entity_poly.entity_id
_entity_poly.type
_entity_poly.pdbx_seq_one_letter_code
_entity_poly.pdbx_strand_id
1 'polypeptide(L)'
;MKKTIQFSILICLILLAGCSSMSKYDDNEVAAIIKEQEITVGELRFLYPDDKALDYLDWAIKVELVKQEIEEMNVDISDKLSVGEDDDWFGQLPPENTEDQGGKQIRKFAESQAKKLNMKPEEFQKQYAKIINEQNAYMVTYLEEKTGIENVEDETAMEELNEKGDALLEELVKENKDEIEVLIQ
;
A
#
# COMPACT_ATOMS: atom_id res chain seq x y z
N MET A 1 26.73 3.20 -49.07
CA MET A 1 26.05 2.31 -48.11
C MET A 1 26.46 2.60 -46.66
N LYS A 2 26.32 3.85 -46.20
CA LYS A 2 26.69 4.26 -44.81
C LYS A 2 25.62 5.10 -44.09
N LYS A 3 24.50 5.41 -44.76
CA LYS A 3 23.42 6.26 -44.19
C LYS A 3 22.16 5.49 -43.81
N THR A 4 22.06 4.20 -44.13
CA THR A 4 20.91 3.34 -43.77
C THR A 4 21.11 2.59 -42.45
N ILE A 5 22.36 2.42 -42.00
CA ILE A 5 22.66 1.71 -40.74
C ILE A 5 22.33 2.58 -39.50
N GLN A 6 22.32 3.89 -39.65
CA GLN A 6 22.11 4.81 -38.54
C GLN A 6 20.63 4.93 -38.12
N PHE A 7 19.69 4.60 -39.02
CA PHE A 7 18.25 4.60 -38.71
C PHE A 7 17.77 3.32 -38.00
N SER A 8 18.44 2.18 -38.23
CA SER A 8 18.08 0.92 -37.55
C SER A 8 18.42 0.90 -36.06
N ILE A 9 19.46 1.65 -35.64
CA ILE A 9 19.84 1.73 -34.22
C ILE A 9 18.89 2.62 -33.42
N LEU A 10 18.29 3.64 -34.06
CA LEU A 10 17.37 4.56 -33.39
C LEU A 10 16.00 3.91 -33.09
N ILE A 11 15.56 2.93 -33.91
CA ILE A 11 14.28 2.23 -33.72
C ILE A 11 14.37 1.20 -32.57
N CYS A 12 15.54 0.59 -32.35
CA CYS A 12 15.73 -0.36 -31.23
C CYS A 12 15.68 0.30 -29.85
N LEU A 13 15.93 1.62 -29.74
CA LEU A 13 15.86 2.34 -28.46
C LEU A 13 14.43 2.67 -28.01
N ILE A 14 13.44 2.61 -28.90
CA ILE A 14 12.04 2.92 -28.58
C ILE A 14 11.32 1.73 -27.93
N LEU A 15 11.91 0.53 -27.99
CA LEU A 15 11.35 -0.70 -27.40
C LEU A 15 11.88 -0.99 -25.98
N LEU A 16 12.69 -0.11 -25.40
CA LEU A 16 13.13 -0.18 -24.01
C LEU A 16 12.29 0.70 -23.06
N ALA A 17 11.19 1.29 -23.55
CA ALA A 17 10.17 1.84 -22.67
C ALA A 17 9.55 0.65 -21.92
N GLY A 18 9.91 0.49 -20.65
CA GLY A 18 9.42 -0.58 -19.80
C GLY A 18 7.90 -0.56 -19.78
N CYS A 19 7.29 -1.55 -20.44
CA CYS A 19 5.96 -2.00 -20.06
C CYS A 19 6.09 -2.43 -18.60
N SER A 20 5.52 -1.66 -17.67
CA SER A 20 5.29 -2.16 -16.33
C SER A 20 4.53 -3.47 -16.45
N SER A 21 4.94 -4.50 -15.69
CA SER A 21 4.26 -5.80 -15.64
C SER A 21 2.77 -5.65 -15.35
N MET A 22 2.38 -4.55 -14.69
CA MET A 22 1.01 -4.17 -14.37
C MET A 22 0.16 -3.68 -15.55
N SER A 23 0.76 -3.14 -16.62
CA SER A 23 -0.01 -2.62 -17.77
C SER A 23 -0.81 -3.68 -18.55
N LYS A 24 -0.56 -4.96 -18.26
CA LYS A 24 -1.26 -6.11 -18.88
C LYS A 24 -2.54 -6.51 -18.13
N TYR A 25 -2.77 -5.99 -16.93
CA TYR A 25 -3.90 -6.34 -16.08
C TYR A 25 -4.91 -5.19 -15.99
N ASP A 26 -6.20 -5.51 -15.93
CA ASP A 26 -7.28 -4.52 -15.73
C ASP A 26 -7.41 -4.18 -14.24
N ASP A 27 -7.87 -2.97 -13.92
CA ASP A 27 -8.04 -2.54 -12.52
C ASP A 27 -9.05 -3.42 -11.76
N ASN A 28 -10.03 -4.03 -12.44
CA ASN A 28 -11.02 -4.92 -11.81
C ASN A 28 -10.55 -6.37 -11.74
N GLU A 29 -9.36 -6.70 -12.25
CA GLU A 29 -8.83 -8.05 -12.18
C GLU A 29 -8.43 -8.39 -10.75
N VAL A 30 -8.77 -9.60 -10.31
CA VAL A 30 -8.47 -10.07 -8.95
C VAL A 30 -7.01 -10.51 -8.90
N ALA A 31 -6.23 -9.91 -8.00
CA ALA A 31 -4.84 -10.25 -7.75
C ALA A 31 -4.70 -11.39 -6.74
N ALA A 32 -5.53 -11.40 -5.69
CA ALA A 32 -5.61 -12.48 -4.72
C ALA A 32 -7.01 -12.59 -4.10
N ILE A 33 -7.33 -13.77 -3.59
CA ILE A 33 -8.53 -14.05 -2.78
C ILE A 33 -8.06 -14.53 -1.42
N ILE A 34 -8.63 -13.99 -0.34
CA ILE A 34 -8.30 -14.33 1.05
C ILE A 34 -9.62 -14.65 1.74
N LYS A 35 -9.82 -15.93 2.06
CA LYS A 35 -11.12 -16.52 2.40
C LYS A 35 -12.12 -16.28 1.28
N GLU A 36 -12.96 -15.25 1.41
CA GLU A 36 -13.98 -14.86 0.42
C GLU A 36 -13.80 -13.40 -0.04
N GLN A 37 -12.74 -12.72 0.41
CA GLN A 37 -12.46 -11.33 0.09
C GLN A 37 -11.44 -11.22 -1.03
N GLU A 38 -11.77 -10.42 -2.05
CA GLU A 38 -10.90 -10.17 -3.20
C GLU A 38 -9.98 -8.96 -2.93
N ILE A 39 -8.72 -9.07 -3.33
CA ILE A 39 -7.80 -7.95 -3.54
C ILE A 39 -7.66 -7.77 -5.05
N THR A 40 -7.96 -6.59 -5.54
CA THR A 40 -7.92 -6.22 -6.95
C THR A 40 -6.61 -5.53 -7.34
N VAL A 41 -6.27 -5.63 -8.63
CA VAL A 41 -5.17 -4.89 -9.25
C VAL A 41 -5.35 -3.38 -9.06
N GLY A 42 -6.59 -2.88 -9.16
CA GLY A 42 -6.94 -1.47 -8.97
C GLY A 42 -6.62 -0.97 -7.57
N GLU A 43 -6.89 -1.76 -6.53
CA GLU A 43 -6.54 -1.40 -5.14
C GLU A 43 -5.03 -1.28 -4.95
N LEU A 44 -4.25 -2.23 -5.49
CA LEU A 44 -2.78 -2.15 -5.43
C LEU A 44 -2.26 -0.93 -6.20
N ARG A 45 -2.82 -0.64 -7.38
CA ARG A 45 -2.46 0.56 -8.16
C ARG A 45 -2.87 1.84 -7.47
N PHE A 46 -3.96 1.84 -6.70
CA PHE A 46 -4.33 3.01 -5.94
C PHE A 46 -3.26 3.33 -4.88
N LEU A 47 -2.78 2.30 -4.19
CA LEU A 47 -1.83 2.45 -3.09
C LEU A 47 -0.38 2.61 -3.52
N TYR A 48 0.00 2.10 -4.69
CA TYR A 48 1.40 2.01 -5.10
C TYR A 48 1.65 2.50 -6.54
N PRO A 49 2.88 2.92 -6.86
CA PRO A 49 3.30 3.11 -8.25
C PRO A 49 3.08 1.84 -9.08
N ASP A 50 2.69 1.98 -10.36
CA ASP A 50 2.36 0.82 -11.22
C ASP A 50 3.52 -0.17 -11.40
N ASP A 51 4.77 0.31 -11.34
CA ASP A 51 5.97 -0.54 -11.41
C ASP A 51 6.29 -1.26 -10.09
N LYS A 52 5.53 -0.98 -9.03
CA LYS A 52 5.69 -1.52 -7.69
C LYS A 52 4.46 -2.19 -7.11
N ALA A 53 3.28 -2.00 -7.69
CA ALA A 53 2.02 -2.48 -7.13
C ALA A 53 2.02 -3.99 -6.82
N LEU A 54 2.55 -4.85 -7.71
CA LEU A 54 2.63 -6.29 -7.44
C LEU A 54 3.70 -6.66 -6.42
N ASP A 55 4.78 -5.88 -6.31
CA ASP A 55 5.81 -6.09 -5.28
C ASP A 55 5.21 -5.97 -3.86
N TYR A 56 4.05 -5.32 -3.73
CA TYR A 56 3.33 -5.12 -2.46
C TYR A 56 2.11 -6.05 -2.29
N LEU A 57 1.86 -7.01 -3.18
CA LEU A 57 0.73 -7.94 -3.03
C LEU A 57 0.85 -8.76 -1.74
N ASP A 58 2.04 -9.27 -1.41
CA ASP A 58 2.29 -10.00 -0.16
C ASP A 58 1.95 -9.16 1.08
N TRP A 59 2.23 -7.85 1.04
CA TRP A 59 1.86 -6.93 2.12
C TRP A 59 0.35 -6.72 2.19
N ALA A 60 -0.31 -6.53 1.04
CA ALA A 60 -1.77 -6.38 0.99
C ALA A 60 -2.49 -7.61 1.56
N ILE A 61 -1.98 -8.82 1.29
CA ILE A 61 -2.48 -10.06 1.87
C ILE A 61 -2.38 -10.05 3.41
N LYS A 62 -1.23 -9.65 3.95
CA LYS A 62 -1.01 -9.56 5.41
C LYS A 62 -2.00 -8.58 6.07
N VAL A 63 -2.19 -7.41 5.45
CA VAL A 63 -3.13 -6.40 5.95
C VAL A 63 -4.56 -6.94 5.97
N GLU A 64 -4.99 -7.61 4.91
CA GLU A 64 -6.34 -8.15 4.80
C GLU A 64 -6.60 -9.27 5.83
N LEU A 65 -5.64 -10.19 6.01
CA LEU A 65 -5.71 -11.20 7.07
C LEU A 65 -5.83 -10.58 8.47
N VAL A 66 -5.09 -9.50 8.73
CA VAL A 66 -5.17 -8.81 10.02
C VAL A 66 -6.53 -8.17 10.24
N LYS A 67 -7.13 -7.56 9.22
CA LYS A 67 -8.50 -7.02 9.33
C LYS A 67 -9.49 -8.10 9.72
N GLN A 68 -9.45 -9.23 9.02
CA GLN A 68 -10.33 -10.37 9.28
C GLN A 68 -10.12 -10.93 10.70
N GLU A 69 -8.88 -11.08 11.16
CA GLU A 69 -8.58 -11.56 12.50
C GLU A 69 -9.11 -10.59 13.58
N ILE A 70 -8.92 -9.29 13.42
CA ILE A 70 -9.42 -8.27 14.38
C ILE A 70 -10.94 -8.29 14.44
N GLU A 71 -11.61 -8.43 13.29
CA GLU A 71 -13.07 -8.57 13.21
C GLU A 71 -13.56 -9.86 13.86
N GLU A 72 -12.88 -10.99 13.65
CA GLU A 72 -13.17 -12.28 14.29
C GLU A 72 -12.98 -12.24 15.81
N MET A 73 -11.95 -11.52 16.29
CA MET A 73 -11.72 -11.28 17.71
C MET A 73 -12.73 -10.28 18.32
N ASN A 74 -13.50 -9.57 17.48
CA ASN A 74 -14.45 -8.54 17.89
C ASN A 74 -13.79 -7.47 18.78
N VAL A 75 -12.58 -7.03 18.38
CA VAL A 75 -11.82 -5.95 19.03
C VAL A 75 -12.22 -4.61 18.45
N ASP A 76 -12.42 -3.61 19.31
CA ASP A 76 -12.77 -2.26 18.88
C ASP A 76 -11.52 -1.46 18.46
N ILE A 77 -11.56 -0.88 17.26
CA ILE A 77 -10.48 -0.06 16.70
C ILE A 77 -10.85 1.43 16.63
N SER A 78 -12.04 1.82 17.11
CA SER A 78 -12.58 3.18 16.95
C SER A 78 -11.67 4.26 17.53
N ASP A 79 -11.02 3.98 18.67
CA ASP A 79 -10.05 4.87 19.31
C ASP A 79 -8.83 5.14 18.41
N LYS A 80 -8.42 4.18 17.57
CA LYS A 80 -7.26 4.31 16.66
C LYS A 80 -7.60 4.87 15.29
N LEU A 81 -8.88 4.85 14.91
CA LEU A 81 -9.38 5.48 13.68
C LEU A 81 -9.60 6.99 13.84
N SER A 82 -9.72 7.46 15.08
CA SER A 82 -10.10 8.83 15.41
C SER A 82 -8.92 9.79 15.33
N VAL A 83 -8.47 10.11 14.12
CA VAL A 83 -7.78 11.38 13.88
C VAL A 83 -8.88 12.41 13.68
N GLY A 84 -9.02 13.39 14.58
CA GLY A 84 -10.02 14.45 14.40
C GLY A 84 -9.89 15.08 13.01
N GLU A 85 -10.98 15.48 12.35
CA GLU A 85 -10.93 16.05 11.00
C GLU A 85 -9.96 17.25 10.88
N ASP A 86 -9.71 17.94 11.99
CA ASP A 86 -8.76 19.06 12.10
C ASP A 86 -7.29 18.63 12.35
N ASP A 87 -7.05 17.39 12.79
CA ASP A 87 -5.73 16.82 13.12
C ASP A 87 -5.19 15.87 12.02
N ASP A 88 -5.99 15.54 10.98
CA ASP A 88 -5.56 14.73 9.83
C ASP A 88 -4.68 15.53 8.87
N TRP A 89 -3.50 15.92 9.36
CA TRP A 89 -2.48 16.60 8.59
C TRP A 89 -2.00 15.75 7.41
N PHE A 90 -2.08 14.42 7.52
CA PHE A 90 -1.67 13.49 6.46
C PHE A 90 -2.69 13.45 5.31
N GLY A 91 -3.99 13.60 5.59
CA GLY A 91 -5.03 13.73 4.58
C GLY A 91 -4.99 15.03 3.79
N GLN A 92 -4.24 16.02 4.26
CA GLN A 92 -4.05 17.28 3.56
C GLN A 92 -2.88 17.18 2.57
N LEU A 93 -3.14 17.54 1.31
CA LEU A 93 -2.06 17.67 0.34
C LEU A 93 -1.08 18.76 0.83
N PRO A 94 0.25 18.54 0.71
CA PRO A 94 1.29 19.54 0.89
C PRO A 94 0.88 20.95 0.45
N PRO A 95 1.53 22.07 0.80
CA PRO A 95 1.60 23.22 -0.11
C PRO A 95 2.61 23.02 -1.25
N GLU A 96 2.43 23.66 -2.41
CA GLU A 96 3.42 23.59 -3.52
C GLU A 96 4.80 24.11 -3.13
N ASN A 97 4.82 25.09 -2.22
CA ASN A 97 6.03 25.72 -1.71
C ASN A 97 6.50 25.13 -0.37
N THR A 98 6.04 23.93 0.00
CA THR A 98 6.56 23.26 1.21
C THR A 98 8.06 23.08 1.08
N GLU A 99 8.81 23.33 2.14
CA GLU A 99 10.29 23.25 2.10
C GLU A 99 10.83 21.90 2.55
N ASP A 100 10.07 21.21 3.40
CA ASP A 100 10.44 19.92 3.96
C ASP A 100 10.40 18.82 2.88
N GLN A 101 11.33 17.86 2.98
CA GLN A 101 11.46 16.81 1.97
C GLN A 101 10.30 15.82 2.00
N GLY A 102 9.70 15.57 3.17
CA GLY A 102 8.57 14.66 3.33
C GLY A 102 7.34 15.16 2.57
N GLY A 103 6.93 16.40 2.79
CA GLY A 103 5.82 17.04 2.11
C GLY A 103 6.04 17.16 0.60
N LYS A 104 7.28 17.41 0.15
CA LYS A 104 7.64 17.36 -1.29
C LYS A 104 7.40 15.97 -1.88
N GLN A 105 7.75 14.91 -1.16
CA GLN A 105 7.54 13.53 -1.61
C GLN A 105 6.06 13.15 -1.62
N ILE A 106 5.31 13.48 -0.56
CA ILE A 106 3.86 13.26 -0.47
C ILE A 106 3.16 13.93 -1.65
N ARG A 107 3.46 15.21 -1.90
CA ARG A 107 2.91 15.95 -3.05
C ARG A 107 3.19 15.24 -4.37
N LYS A 108 4.46 14.91 -4.63
CA LYS A 108 4.88 14.32 -5.89
C LYS A 108 4.20 12.98 -6.12
N PHE A 109 4.06 12.18 -5.07
CA PHE A 109 3.34 10.92 -5.11
C PHE A 109 1.85 11.16 -5.42
N ALA A 110 1.18 12.03 -4.65
CA ALA A 110 -0.22 12.36 -4.84
C ALA A 110 -0.54 12.88 -6.24
N GLU A 111 0.26 13.82 -6.76
CA GLU A 111 0.10 14.35 -8.13
C GLU A 111 0.27 13.26 -9.20
N SER A 112 1.26 12.37 -9.01
CA SER A 112 1.51 11.27 -9.96
C SER A 112 0.36 10.27 -9.98
N GLN A 113 -0.10 9.82 -8.81
CA GLN A 113 -1.21 8.88 -8.70
C GLN A 113 -2.53 9.50 -9.14
N ALA A 114 -2.80 10.74 -8.73
CA ALA A 114 -4.00 11.44 -9.11
C ALA A 114 -4.11 11.63 -10.63
N LYS A 115 -3.00 11.96 -11.29
CA LYS A 115 -2.95 12.04 -12.75
C LYS A 115 -3.25 10.69 -13.40
N LYS A 116 -2.71 9.59 -12.87
CA LYS A 116 -2.95 8.23 -13.37
C LYS A 116 -4.43 7.86 -13.25
N LEU A 117 -5.04 8.16 -12.11
CA LEU A 117 -6.42 7.82 -11.79
C LEU A 117 -7.44 8.86 -12.28
N ASN A 118 -6.98 9.90 -12.99
CA ASN A 118 -7.80 11.00 -13.48
C ASN A 118 -8.63 11.67 -12.36
N MET A 119 -8.00 11.92 -11.21
CA MET A 119 -8.58 12.57 -10.05
C MET A 119 -7.78 13.81 -9.65
N LYS A 120 -8.33 14.62 -8.72
CA LYS A 120 -7.59 15.77 -8.17
C LYS A 120 -6.55 15.30 -7.14
N PRO A 121 -5.34 15.89 -7.08
CA PRO A 121 -4.34 15.52 -6.09
C PRO A 121 -4.83 15.60 -4.64
N GLU A 122 -5.64 16.59 -4.30
CA GLU A 122 -6.23 16.76 -2.96
C GLU A 122 -7.23 15.65 -2.64
N GLU A 123 -8.02 15.24 -3.63
CA GLU A 123 -8.98 14.14 -3.47
C GLU A 123 -8.25 12.81 -3.30
N PHE A 124 -7.19 12.59 -4.09
CA PHE A 124 -6.33 11.41 -3.93
C PHE A 124 -5.72 11.37 -2.54
N GLN A 125 -5.06 12.46 -2.10
CA GLN A 125 -4.36 12.48 -0.81
C GLN A 125 -5.32 12.19 0.35
N LYS A 126 -6.52 12.76 0.32
CA LYS A 126 -7.53 12.51 1.34
C LYS A 126 -7.97 11.04 1.38
N GLN A 127 -8.24 10.43 0.22
CA GLN A 127 -8.63 9.02 0.16
C GLN A 127 -7.48 8.09 0.55
N TYR A 128 -6.27 8.39 0.07
CA TYR A 128 -5.05 7.64 0.39
C TYR A 128 -4.77 7.67 1.89
N ALA A 129 -4.80 8.85 2.52
CA ALA A 129 -4.61 8.97 3.96
C ALA A 129 -5.66 8.18 4.76
N LYS A 130 -6.93 8.23 4.34
CA LYS A 130 -7.99 7.44 4.98
C LYS A 130 -7.66 5.95 4.96
N ILE A 131 -7.28 5.41 3.80
CA ILE A 131 -6.96 3.98 3.66
C ILE A 131 -5.73 3.61 4.50
N ILE A 132 -4.66 4.41 4.44
CA ILE A 132 -3.44 4.16 5.20
C ILE A 132 -3.69 4.24 6.72
N ASN A 133 -4.45 5.24 7.19
CA ASN A 133 -4.79 5.37 8.60
C ASN A 133 -5.63 4.19 9.09
N GLU A 134 -6.58 3.72 8.28
CA GLU A 134 -7.38 2.54 8.58
C GLU A 134 -6.51 1.28 8.66
N GLN A 135 -5.64 1.04 7.67
CA GLN A 135 -4.70 -0.09 7.68
C GLN A 135 -3.80 -0.05 8.92
N ASN A 136 -3.28 1.13 9.27
CA ASN A 136 -2.45 1.32 10.46
C ASN A 136 -3.23 1.04 11.76
N ALA A 137 -4.49 1.47 11.86
CA ALA A 137 -5.33 1.22 13.03
C ALA A 137 -5.55 -0.28 13.27
N TYR A 138 -5.87 -1.04 12.22
CA TYR A 138 -5.98 -2.49 12.29
C TYR A 138 -4.65 -3.14 12.65
N MET A 139 -3.56 -2.73 12.01
CA MET A 139 -2.24 -3.30 12.24
C MET A 139 -1.73 -3.09 13.66
N VAL A 140 -1.76 -1.85 14.14
CA VAL A 140 -1.34 -1.52 15.51
C VAL A 140 -2.19 -2.29 16.51
N THR A 141 -3.52 -2.33 16.32
CA THR A 141 -4.40 -3.09 17.23
C THR A 141 -4.03 -4.57 17.25
N TYR A 142 -3.84 -5.19 16.10
CA TYR A 142 -3.45 -6.61 16.05
C TYR A 142 -2.13 -6.88 16.75
N LEU A 143 -1.11 -6.05 16.52
CA LEU A 143 0.19 -6.21 17.15
C LEU A 143 0.11 -6.01 18.66
N GLU A 144 -0.59 -4.99 19.14
CA GLU A 144 -0.82 -4.76 20.58
C GLU A 144 -1.54 -5.94 21.23
N GLU A 145 -2.63 -6.43 20.62
CA GLU A 145 -3.41 -7.56 21.13
C GLU A 145 -2.60 -8.87 21.20
N LYS A 146 -1.79 -9.16 20.16
CA LYS A 146 -1.00 -10.40 20.12
C LYS A 146 0.27 -10.34 20.95
N THR A 147 0.85 -9.16 21.18
CA THR A 147 2.10 -9.01 21.94
C THR A 147 1.89 -8.58 23.40
N GLY A 148 0.76 -7.93 23.71
CA GLY A 148 0.50 -7.25 24.98
C GLY A 148 1.35 -5.99 25.19
N ILE A 149 2.05 -5.50 24.14
CA ILE A 149 2.88 -4.30 24.20
C ILE A 149 2.05 -3.11 23.71
N GLU A 150 1.64 -2.25 24.64
CA GLU A 150 0.91 -1.01 24.35
C GLU A 150 1.85 0.20 24.41
N ASN A 151 1.52 1.29 23.69
CA ASN A 151 2.19 2.60 23.76
C ASN A 151 3.71 2.56 23.49
N VAL A 152 4.05 2.52 22.21
CA VAL A 152 5.41 2.36 21.66
C VAL A 152 6.30 3.61 21.77
N GLU A 153 6.24 4.33 22.91
CA GLU A 153 7.10 5.50 23.15
C GLU A 153 8.53 5.13 23.57
N ASP A 154 8.77 3.87 23.97
CA ASP A 154 10.09 3.31 24.29
C ASP A 154 10.72 2.66 23.05
N GLU A 155 11.94 3.07 22.69
CA GLU A 155 12.71 2.49 21.57
C GLU A 155 12.87 0.97 21.72
N THR A 156 13.02 0.46 22.94
CA THR A 156 13.15 -0.98 23.21
C THR A 156 11.85 -1.73 22.90
N ALA A 157 10.72 -1.14 23.31
CA ALA A 157 9.40 -1.68 23.01
C ALA A 157 9.11 -1.64 21.50
N MET A 158 9.62 -0.63 20.80
CA MET A 158 9.50 -0.51 19.34
C MET A 158 10.31 -1.57 18.60
N GLU A 159 11.55 -1.82 19.01
CA GLU A 159 12.38 -2.89 18.43
C GLU A 159 11.74 -4.27 18.68
N GLU A 160 11.28 -4.53 19.90
CA GLU A 160 10.63 -5.80 20.25
C GLU A 160 9.31 -5.99 19.49
N LEU A 161 8.51 -4.94 19.31
CA LEU A 161 7.28 -4.98 18.52
C LEU A 161 7.55 -5.19 17.04
N ASN A 162 8.61 -4.60 16.48
CA ASN A 162 8.99 -4.82 15.08
C ASN A 162 9.46 -6.27 14.84
N GLU A 163 10.36 -6.78 15.68
CA GLU A 163 10.86 -8.16 15.54
C GLU A 163 9.75 -9.20 15.71
N LYS A 164 8.90 -9.03 16.73
CA LYS A 164 7.76 -9.91 16.95
C LYS A 164 6.68 -9.74 15.89
N GLY A 165 6.46 -8.51 15.43
CA GLY A 165 5.43 -8.18 14.45
C GLY A 165 5.64 -8.90 13.13
N ASP A 166 6.85 -8.88 12.58
CA ASP A 166 7.14 -9.60 11.34
C ASP A 166 6.88 -11.11 11.49
N ALA A 167 7.30 -11.71 12.60
CA ALA A 167 7.07 -13.13 12.87
C ALA A 167 5.57 -13.46 13.00
N LEU A 168 4.80 -12.62 13.68
CA LEU A 168 3.35 -12.77 13.85
C LEU A 168 2.62 -12.70 12.50
N LEU A 169 3.00 -11.76 11.64
CA LEU A 169 2.37 -11.63 10.32
C LEU A 169 2.70 -12.81 9.40
N GLU A 170 3.94 -13.32 9.45
CA GLU A 170 4.33 -14.53 8.72
C GLU A 170 3.60 -15.78 9.24
N GLU A 171 3.42 -15.90 10.56
CA GLU A 171 2.63 -16.97 11.17
C GLU A 171 1.17 -16.89 10.74
N LEU A 172 0.56 -15.71 10.76
CA LEU A 172 -0.82 -15.50 10.32
C LEU A 172 -1.03 -15.93 8.86
N VAL A 173 -0.11 -15.56 7.96
CA VAL A 173 -0.15 -16.01 6.55
C VAL A 173 -0.02 -17.53 6.46
N LYS A 174 0.84 -18.14 7.26
CA LYS A 174 1.05 -19.60 7.26
C LYS A 174 -0.17 -20.36 7.78
N GLU A 175 -0.81 -19.86 8.83
CA GLU A 175 -2.02 -20.45 9.41
C GLU A 175 -3.21 -20.40 8.42
N ASN A 176 -3.30 -19.34 7.63
CA ASN A 176 -4.37 -19.12 6.66
C ASN A 176 -3.98 -19.53 5.23
N LYS A 177 -2.89 -20.27 5.03
CA LYS A 177 -2.35 -20.58 3.70
C LYS A 177 -3.35 -21.26 2.77
N ASP A 178 -4.18 -22.15 3.30
CA ASP A 178 -5.17 -22.89 2.51
C ASP A 178 -6.37 -22.00 2.10
N GLU A 179 -6.49 -20.81 2.68
CA GLU A 179 -7.53 -19.82 2.42
C GLU A 179 -7.02 -18.64 1.58
N ILE A 180 -5.75 -18.68 1.15
CA ILE A 180 -5.13 -17.65 0.31
C ILE A 180 -4.92 -18.21 -1.10
N GLU A 181 -5.54 -17.58 -2.09
CA GLU A 181 -5.35 -17.86 -3.50
C GLU A 181 -4.74 -16.64 -4.21
N VAL A 182 -3.48 -16.75 -4.65
CA VAL A 182 -2.81 -15.71 -5.45
C VAL A 182 -3.01 -15.99 -6.93
N LEU A 183 -3.65 -15.05 -7.64
CA LEU A 183 -4.04 -15.21 -9.05
C LEU A 183 -3.07 -14.50 -10.02
N ILE A 184 -2.33 -13.50 -9.53
CA ILE A 184 -1.45 -12.66 -10.35
C ILE A 184 -0.04 -12.58 -9.73
N GLN A 185 0.98 -12.72 -10.58
CA GLN A 185 2.41 -12.54 -10.29
C GLN A 185 3.15 -11.81 -11.43
#